data_AF-A0A553NZM5-F1
#
_entry.id   AF-A0A553NZM5-F1
#
_cell.length_a   1.000
_cell.length_b   1.000
_cell.length_c   1.000
_cell.angle_alpha   90.00
_cell.angle_beta   90.00
_cell.angle_gamma   90.00
#
_symmetry.space_group_name_H-M   'P 1'
#
loop_
_entity.id
_entity.type
_entity.pdbx_description
1 polymer ?
#
loop_
_entity_poly.entity_id
_entity_poly.type
_entity_poly.pdbx_seq_one_letter_code
_entity_poly.pdbx_strand_id
1 'polypeptide(L)'
;MKTLVILTCVLGVSIIAEAQLESQNNSSQNNSSQNNRVSNTGTCNCQGNLPIPICGKNGDTFDNICEANCKSEEVECNQECPCPPSAPQVSSKSATNVTIASILAKPTNSFNSTIKEVSVQPKPCSVAIKKVCADNGTTFENACKAENSGLVRIKSGFKMIVCI
;
A
#
# COMPACT_ATOMS: atom_id res chain seq x y z
N MET A 1 23.37 72.61 54.76
CA MET A 1 24.35 71.53 55.00
C MET A 1 23.78 70.29 54.30
N LYS A 2 23.80 70.10 52.97
CA LYS A 2 24.88 70.20 51.97
C LYS A 2 26.12 69.38 52.34
N THR A 3 25.89 68.12 52.72
CA THR A 3 26.89 67.04 52.64
C THR A 3 26.70 66.38 51.27
N LEU A 4 27.00 67.10 50.19
CA LEU A 4 28.22 66.91 49.40
C LEU A 4 28.36 65.46 48.90
N VAL A 5 27.45 65.11 47.99
CA VAL A 5 27.51 63.97 47.07
C VAL A 5 28.54 64.29 45.96
N ILE A 6 29.80 64.52 46.34
CA ILE A 6 30.90 64.75 45.38
C ILE A 6 32.18 64.13 45.96
N LEU A 7 32.26 62.81 45.90
CA LEU A 7 33.54 62.11 45.73
C LEU A 7 33.35 60.98 44.72
N THR A 8 32.89 61.37 43.52
CA THR A 8 33.30 60.67 42.31
C THR A 8 34.83 60.64 42.28
N CYS A 9 35.46 59.46 42.09
CA CYS A 9 36.45 59.28 41.01
C CYS A 9 37.38 58.05 41.08
N VAL A 10 37.42 57.17 42.10
CA VAL A 10 38.54 56.18 42.13
C VAL A 10 38.20 54.71 42.36
N LEU A 11 36.95 54.27 42.25
CA LEU A 11 36.67 52.83 42.13
C LEU A 11 35.66 52.58 41.02
N GLY A 12 36.09 52.89 39.80
CA GLY A 12 35.54 52.27 38.61
C GLY A 12 35.88 50.79 38.63
N VAL A 13 35.01 49.97 39.23
CA VAL A 13 34.73 48.62 38.75
C VAL A 13 33.25 48.36 39.02
N SER A 14 32.45 48.65 38.01
CA SER A 14 31.11 48.11 37.86
C SER A 14 31.19 46.59 37.81
N ILE A 15 30.69 45.88 38.82
CA ILE A 15 30.22 44.51 38.62
C ILE A 15 28.89 44.36 39.38
N ILE A 16 27.84 44.89 38.76
CA ILE A 16 26.47 44.48 39.06
C ILE A 16 26.38 43.05 38.51
N ALA A 17 26.55 42.05 39.36
CA ALA A 17 26.41 40.65 38.98
C ALA A 17 24.95 40.21 39.12
N GLU A 18 24.04 40.82 38.36
CA GLU A 18 22.70 40.29 38.15
C GLU A 18 22.27 40.55 36.70
N ALA A 19 22.41 39.51 35.87
CA ALA A 19 21.65 39.38 34.63
C ALA A 19 21.43 37.90 34.35
N GLN A 20 20.27 37.41 34.77
CA GLN A 20 19.65 36.21 34.20
C GLN A 20 19.34 36.53 32.73
N LEU A 21 20.08 35.92 31.80
CA LEU A 21 19.65 35.81 30.41
C LEU A 21 19.03 34.42 30.22
N GLU A 22 17.76 34.31 30.58
CA GLU A 22 16.86 33.32 30.00
C GLU A 22 16.53 33.80 28.58
N SER A 23 17.12 33.17 27.56
CA SER A 23 16.68 33.36 26.17
C SER A 23 15.79 32.21 25.76
N GLN A 24 14.63 32.59 25.25
CA GLN A 24 13.53 31.76 24.83
C GLN A 24 13.94 30.66 23.84
N ASN A 25 13.55 29.44 24.19
CA ASN A 25 12.70 28.54 23.39
C ASN A 25 12.30 29.08 21.99
N ASN A 26 12.86 28.52 20.91
CA ASN A 26 12.12 27.86 19.82
C ASN A 26 13.02 27.47 18.62
N SER A 27 12.69 26.28 18.09
CA SER A 27 12.93 25.80 16.72
C SER A 27 14.24 25.09 16.38
N SER A 28 14.11 23.75 16.30
CA SER A 28 14.55 22.89 15.19
C SER A 28 16.04 22.88 14.83
N GLN A 29 16.81 22.01 15.47
CA GLN A 29 17.90 21.34 14.78
C GLN A 29 17.36 20.15 13.99
N ASN A 30 16.92 20.44 12.77
CA ASN A 30 17.04 19.50 11.66
C ASN A 30 18.52 19.50 11.26
N ASN A 31 19.23 18.38 11.43
CA ASN A 31 20.28 17.96 10.50
C ASN A 31 20.51 16.45 10.62
N SER A 32 20.32 15.81 9.49
CA SER A 32 20.45 14.40 9.17
C SER A 32 21.81 13.80 9.55
N SER A 33 21.81 12.47 9.82
CA SER A 33 22.95 11.54 9.62
C SER A 33 24.14 11.69 10.60
N GLN A 34 24.62 10.71 11.39
CA GLN A 34 24.42 9.26 11.44
C GLN A 34 24.86 8.66 12.81
N ASN A 35 24.28 7.49 13.12
CA ASN A 35 24.91 6.25 13.62
C ASN A 35 25.26 5.99 15.10
N ASN A 36 24.48 5.03 15.62
CA ASN A 36 24.89 3.86 16.41
C ASN A 36 24.86 3.94 17.94
N ARG A 37 23.64 3.82 18.47
CA ARG A 37 23.37 2.86 19.55
C ARG A 37 22.26 1.93 19.06
N VAL A 38 22.62 0.70 18.76
CA VAL A 38 21.69 -0.42 18.58
C VAL A 38 20.75 -0.44 19.78
N SER A 39 19.54 0.10 19.60
CA SER A 39 18.42 -0.11 20.52
C SER A 39 17.76 -1.40 20.06
N ASN A 40 18.36 -2.52 20.47
CA ASN A 40 17.71 -3.82 20.41
C ASN A 40 16.67 -3.86 21.54
N THR A 41 15.55 -3.20 21.30
CA THR A 41 14.29 -3.40 22.00
C THR A 41 13.25 -3.48 20.89
N GLY A 42 12.70 -4.68 20.66
CA GLY A 42 11.76 -4.99 19.57
C GLY A 42 10.39 -4.30 19.70
N THR A 43 10.37 -2.98 19.80
CA THR A 43 9.17 -2.17 19.89
C THR A 43 9.00 -1.39 18.60
N CYS A 44 8.02 -1.77 17.81
CA CYS A 44 7.60 -0.95 16.68
C CYS A 44 6.81 0.25 17.19
N ASN A 45 7.10 1.42 16.64
CA ASN A 45 6.33 2.63 16.93
C ASN A 45 5.48 2.98 15.70
N CYS A 46 4.18 2.70 15.78
CA CYS A 46 3.20 3.07 14.75
C CYS A 46 2.34 4.27 15.18
N GLN A 47 2.75 5.01 16.23
CA GLN A 47 2.04 6.17 16.72
C GLN A 47 1.96 7.25 15.63
N GLY A 48 0.73 7.75 15.38
CA GLY A 48 0.47 8.79 14.39
C GLY A 48 0.08 8.27 13.01
N ASN A 49 0.06 6.95 12.80
CA ASN A 49 -0.48 6.36 11.60
C ASN A 49 -2.01 6.38 11.60
N LEU A 50 -2.60 6.61 10.43
CA LEU A 50 -4.04 6.49 10.26
C LEU A 50 -4.45 5.02 10.33
N PRO A 51 -5.55 4.68 11.02
CA PRO A 51 -6.08 3.32 11.10
C PRO A 51 -6.80 2.97 9.78
N ILE A 52 -6.02 2.66 8.76
CA ILE A 52 -6.50 2.19 7.45
C ILE A 52 -6.23 0.69 7.41
N PRO A 53 -7.25 -0.15 7.61
CA PRO A 53 -7.04 -1.57 7.78
C PRO A 53 -6.51 -2.24 6.51
N ILE A 54 -5.68 -3.27 6.71
CA ILE A 54 -5.11 -4.09 5.65
C ILE A 54 -5.16 -5.57 6.04
N CYS A 55 -5.10 -6.45 5.05
CA CYS A 55 -5.10 -7.90 5.24
C CYS A 55 -3.71 -8.45 4.93
N GLY A 56 -3.12 -9.20 5.86
CA GLY A 56 -1.87 -9.93 5.65
C GLY A 56 -2.11 -11.26 4.91
N LYS A 57 -1.06 -11.82 4.30
CA LYS A 57 -1.11 -13.15 3.66
C LYS A 57 -1.38 -14.26 4.67
N ASN A 58 -1.09 -14.03 5.94
CA ASN A 58 -1.45 -14.91 7.05
C ASN A 58 -2.96 -14.91 7.37
N GLY A 59 -3.76 -14.04 6.74
CA GLY A 59 -5.20 -13.92 6.97
C GLY A 59 -5.60 -13.02 8.16
N ASP A 60 -4.63 -12.34 8.79
CA ASP A 60 -4.88 -11.40 9.88
C ASP A 60 -5.11 -9.97 9.36
N THR A 61 -6.02 -9.26 10.00
CA THR A 61 -6.23 -7.83 9.78
C THR A 61 -5.29 -7.02 10.66
N PHE A 62 -4.62 -6.03 10.07
CA PHE A 62 -3.77 -5.07 10.78
C PHE A 62 -4.39 -3.68 10.65
N ASP A 63 -4.33 -2.87 11.73
CA ASP A 63 -4.97 -1.55 11.76
C ASP A 63 -4.38 -0.60 10.71
N ASN A 64 -3.12 -0.82 10.34
CA ASN A 64 -2.43 -0.09 9.29
C ASN A 64 -1.17 -0.83 8.81
N ILE A 65 -0.56 -0.31 7.73
CA ILE A 65 0.64 -0.89 7.12
C ILE A 65 1.88 -0.91 8.03
N CYS A 66 2.02 0.02 8.98
CA CYS A 66 3.14 -0.04 9.92
C CYS A 66 3.04 -1.25 10.83
N GLU A 67 1.83 -1.63 11.23
CA GLU A 67 1.64 -2.80 12.10
C GLU A 67 1.90 -4.11 11.37
N ALA A 68 1.52 -4.23 10.10
CA ALA A 68 1.91 -5.39 9.29
C ALA A 68 3.42 -5.46 9.10
N ASN A 69 4.06 -4.35 8.72
CA ASN A 69 5.51 -4.29 8.56
C ASN A 69 6.25 -4.56 9.87
N CYS A 70 5.71 -4.08 10.98
CA CYS A 70 6.24 -4.34 12.32
C CYS A 70 6.32 -5.84 12.61
N LYS A 71 5.26 -6.58 12.26
CA LYS A 71 5.25 -8.04 12.39
C LYS A 71 5.94 -8.75 11.22
N SER A 72 6.57 -8.02 10.30
CA SER A 72 7.17 -8.54 9.07
C SER A 72 6.20 -9.37 8.22
N GLU A 73 4.93 -8.99 8.22
CA GLU A 73 3.87 -9.66 7.46
C GLU A 73 3.73 -9.04 6.07
N GLU A 74 3.56 -9.87 5.05
CA GLU A 74 3.30 -9.43 3.68
C GLU A 74 1.82 -9.04 3.52
N VAL A 75 1.55 -7.91 2.87
CA VAL A 75 0.18 -7.44 2.59
C VAL A 75 -0.42 -8.22 1.41
N GLU A 76 -1.61 -8.79 1.61
CA GLU A 76 -2.41 -9.43 0.57
C GLU A 76 -3.37 -8.44 -0.11
N CYS A 77 -4.07 -7.60 0.66
CA CYS A 77 -4.93 -6.55 0.13
C CYS A 77 -5.10 -5.35 1.09
N ASN A 78 -5.43 -4.18 0.54
CA ASN A 78 -5.57 -2.91 1.28
C ASN A 78 -6.95 -2.70 1.94
N GLN A 79 -7.49 -3.74 2.56
CA GLN A 79 -8.74 -3.72 3.33
C GLN A 79 -8.68 -4.79 4.43
N GLU A 80 -9.66 -4.82 5.33
CA GLU A 80 -9.78 -5.89 6.34
C GLU A 80 -9.88 -7.29 5.69
N CYS A 81 -9.38 -8.31 6.38
CA CYS A 81 -9.56 -9.69 5.96
C CYS A 81 -11.03 -10.15 6.13
N PRO A 82 -11.49 -11.12 5.34
CA PRO A 82 -10.77 -11.78 4.23
C PRO A 82 -10.69 -10.90 2.99
N CYS A 83 -9.60 -11.04 2.23
CA CYS A 83 -9.52 -10.41 0.92
C CYS A 83 -10.66 -10.91 0.01
N PRO A 84 -11.32 -10.02 -0.75
CA PRO A 84 -12.28 -10.44 -1.76
C PRO A 84 -11.56 -11.38 -2.73
N PRO A 85 -12.26 -12.40 -3.27
CA PRO A 85 -11.68 -13.29 -4.26
C PRO A 85 -11.09 -12.41 -5.36
N SER A 86 -9.78 -12.54 -5.57
CA SER A 86 -9.10 -11.79 -6.62
C SER A 86 -9.82 -12.18 -7.91
N ALA A 87 -10.64 -11.25 -8.45
CA ALA A 87 -11.05 -11.34 -9.84
C ALA A 87 -9.75 -11.60 -10.61
N PRO A 88 -9.66 -12.69 -11.40
CA PRO A 88 -8.38 -13.20 -11.87
C PRO A 88 -7.58 -12.05 -12.43
N GLN A 89 -6.63 -11.58 -11.62
CA GLN A 89 -5.66 -10.62 -12.08
C GLN A 89 -4.99 -11.43 -13.16
N VAL A 90 -5.07 -10.95 -14.39
CA VAL A 90 -4.16 -11.42 -15.42
C VAL A 90 -2.80 -10.93 -14.95
N SER A 91 -2.23 -11.60 -13.93
CA SER A 91 -0.82 -11.62 -13.71
C SER A 91 -0.34 -12.14 -15.04
N SER A 92 0.22 -11.26 -15.85
CA SER A 92 1.03 -11.60 -16.99
C SER A 92 2.19 -12.44 -16.45
N LYS A 93 1.90 -13.69 -16.09
CA LYS A 93 2.90 -14.74 -15.97
C LYS A 93 3.36 -14.92 -17.39
N SER A 94 4.42 -14.18 -17.72
CA SER A 94 5.30 -14.49 -18.83
C SER A 94 5.49 -15.99 -18.82
N ALA A 95 4.89 -16.66 -19.80
CA ALA A 95 4.83 -18.11 -19.85
C ALA A 95 6.25 -18.65 -19.81
N THR A 96 6.63 -19.28 -18.70
CA THR A 96 7.91 -19.96 -18.59
C THR A 96 7.71 -21.35 -19.19
N ASN A 97 8.09 -21.49 -20.46
CA ASN A 97 8.35 -22.71 -21.23
C ASN A 97 7.81 -24.03 -20.64
N VAL A 98 6.54 -24.34 -20.90
CA VAL A 98 5.98 -25.69 -20.65
C VAL A 98 6.45 -26.62 -21.76
N THR A 99 7.28 -27.61 -21.44
CA THR A 99 7.74 -28.61 -22.41
C THR A 99 6.66 -29.69 -22.59
N ILE A 100 6.10 -29.77 -23.80
CA ILE A 100 5.01 -30.68 -24.23
C ILE A 100 5.55 -32.13 -24.41
N ALA A 101 6.13 -32.72 -23.37
CA ALA A 101 6.62 -34.11 -23.44
C ALA A 101 5.69 -35.13 -22.76
N SER A 102 4.67 -34.69 -22.03
CA SER A 102 3.91 -35.57 -21.12
C SER A 102 2.53 -36.01 -21.63
N ILE A 103 2.14 -35.68 -22.86
CA ILE A 103 0.80 -36.03 -23.39
C ILE A 103 0.96 -36.83 -24.69
N LEU A 104 1.39 -38.08 -24.57
CA LEU A 104 1.36 -39.03 -25.68
C LEU A 104 0.09 -39.91 -25.58
N ALA A 105 -0.99 -39.41 -26.19
CA ALA A 105 -2.04 -40.25 -26.76
C ALA A 105 -2.42 -39.64 -28.13
N LYS A 106 -2.46 -40.48 -29.17
CA LYS A 106 -2.31 -40.17 -30.61
C LYS A 106 -3.24 -39.07 -31.19
N PRO A 107 -2.78 -38.34 -32.24
CA PRO A 107 -3.56 -37.31 -32.93
C PRO A 107 -4.36 -37.89 -34.11
N THR A 108 -5.63 -37.49 -34.25
CA THR A 108 -6.40 -37.70 -35.50
C THR A 108 -7.26 -36.47 -35.81
N ASN A 109 -6.66 -35.49 -36.47
CA ASN A 109 -7.02 -35.08 -37.83
C ASN A 109 -6.24 -33.83 -38.21
N SER A 110 -5.83 -33.80 -39.47
CA SER A 110 -5.21 -32.71 -40.19
C SER A 110 -5.69 -31.32 -39.74
N PHE A 111 -4.91 -30.67 -38.88
CA PHE A 111 -4.93 -29.24 -38.72
C PHE A 111 -3.50 -28.73 -38.84
N ASN A 112 -3.00 -28.71 -40.07
CA ASN A 112 -1.93 -27.77 -40.40
C ASN A 112 -2.57 -26.39 -40.52
N SER A 113 -2.95 -25.81 -39.39
CA SER A 113 -2.99 -24.37 -39.26
C SER A 113 -1.96 -24.03 -38.22
N THR A 114 -0.96 -23.27 -38.63
CA THR A 114 -0.22 -22.37 -37.78
C THR A 114 -1.15 -21.90 -36.67
N ILE A 115 -0.93 -22.34 -35.42
CA ILE A 115 -1.58 -21.72 -34.27
C ILE A 115 -0.98 -20.32 -34.23
N LYS A 116 -1.55 -19.42 -35.03
CA LYS A 116 -1.35 -18.01 -34.85
C LYS A 116 -2.00 -17.78 -33.50
N GLU A 117 -1.17 -17.57 -32.49
CA GLU A 117 -1.61 -17.07 -31.19
C GLU A 117 -2.62 -15.96 -31.49
N VAL A 118 -3.91 -16.27 -31.33
CA VAL A 118 -4.94 -15.27 -31.55
C VAL A 118 -4.79 -14.37 -30.35
N SER A 119 -3.99 -13.33 -30.52
CA SER A 119 -3.93 -12.20 -29.61
C SER A 119 -5.31 -11.54 -29.68
N VAL A 120 -6.24 -12.06 -28.86
CA VAL A 120 -7.50 -11.39 -28.61
C VAL A 120 -7.13 -10.13 -27.85
N GLN A 121 -6.88 -9.06 -28.59
CA GLN A 121 -6.63 -7.76 -28.00
C GLN A 121 -7.87 -7.41 -27.17
N PRO A 122 -7.74 -7.15 -25.87
CA PRO A 122 -8.88 -6.86 -25.03
C PRO A 122 -9.61 -5.64 -25.59
N LYS A 123 -10.92 -5.77 -25.75
CA LYS A 123 -11.73 -4.67 -26.29
C LYS A 123 -11.74 -3.53 -25.27
N PRO A 124 -11.54 -2.26 -25.69
CA PRO A 124 -11.67 -1.14 -24.77
C PRO A 124 -13.10 -1.10 -24.21
N CYS A 125 -13.21 -1.13 -22.88
CA CYS A 125 -14.49 -1.10 -22.18
C CYS A 125 -14.81 0.30 -21.68
N SER A 126 -16.09 0.65 -21.66
CA SER A 126 -16.54 1.83 -20.93
C SER A 126 -16.38 1.62 -19.42
N VAL A 127 -16.25 2.73 -18.68
CA VAL A 127 -16.22 2.74 -17.21
C VAL A 127 -17.62 2.65 -16.58
N ALA A 128 -18.67 2.46 -17.40
CA ALA A 128 -20.03 2.35 -16.91
C ALA A 128 -20.21 1.04 -16.12
N ILE A 129 -20.71 1.15 -14.90
CA ILE A 129 -20.99 0.00 -14.03
C ILE A 129 -22.40 -0.53 -14.37
N LYS A 130 -22.44 -1.75 -14.91
CA LYS A 130 -23.64 -2.52 -15.23
C LYS A 130 -23.37 -3.98 -14.86
N LYS A 131 -23.43 -4.29 -13.56
CA LYS A 131 -22.96 -5.57 -13.01
C LYS A 131 -23.54 -6.79 -13.75
N VAL A 132 -22.69 -7.78 -13.99
CA VAL A 132 -23.07 -9.05 -14.62
C VAL A 132 -22.55 -10.28 -13.88
N CYS A 133 -23.31 -11.34 -14.06
CA CYS A 133 -23.27 -12.70 -13.57
C CYS A 133 -22.51 -13.80 -14.33
N ALA A 134 -21.23 -14.14 -14.09
CA ALA A 134 -20.71 -15.39 -14.68
C ALA A 134 -21.28 -16.65 -14.00
N ASP A 135 -21.37 -17.76 -14.75
CA ASP A 135 -21.87 -19.04 -14.23
C ASP A 135 -20.98 -19.63 -13.10
N ASN A 136 -19.72 -19.18 -13.00
CA ASN A 136 -18.80 -19.56 -11.92
C ASN A 136 -18.95 -18.71 -10.64
N GLY A 137 -19.98 -17.86 -10.55
CA GLY A 137 -20.24 -16.98 -9.41
C GLY A 137 -19.42 -15.68 -9.40
N THR A 138 -18.61 -15.41 -10.43
CA THR A 138 -17.82 -14.17 -10.49
C THR A 138 -18.67 -12.98 -10.92
N THR A 139 -18.68 -11.92 -10.11
CA THR A 139 -19.33 -10.64 -10.48
C THR A 139 -18.37 -9.76 -11.28
N PHE A 140 -18.80 -9.29 -12.45
CA PHE A 140 -18.05 -8.30 -13.24
C PHE A 140 -18.74 -6.94 -13.20
N GLU A 141 -17.96 -5.85 -13.23
CA GLU A 141 -18.51 -4.49 -13.24
C GLU A 141 -19.39 -4.22 -14.46
N ASN A 142 -19.07 -4.81 -15.61
CA ASN A 142 -19.88 -4.77 -16.81
C ASN A 142 -19.64 -5.98 -17.72
N ALA A 143 -20.54 -6.16 -18.70
CA ALA A 143 -20.48 -7.23 -19.69
C ALA A 143 -19.16 -7.23 -20.48
N CYS A 144 -18.65 -6.05 -20.86
CA CYS A 144 -17.38 -5.96 -21.61
C CYS A 144 -16.19 -6.51 -20.81
N LYS A 145 -16.10 -6.20 -19.51
CA LYS A 145 -15.08 -6.79 -18.63
C LYS A 145 -15.24 -8.30 -18.49
N ALA A 146 -16.47 -8.81 -18.49
CA ALA A 146 -16.72 -10.24 -18.46
C ALA A 146 -16.31 -10.93 -19.78
N GLU A 147 -16.61 -10.34 -20.94
CA GLU A 147 -16.18 -10.84 -22.25
C GLU A 147 -14.65 -10.89 -22.37
N ASN A 148 -13.96 -9.82 -21.93
CA ASN A 148 -12.49 -9.76 -21.93
C ASN A 148 -11.84 -10.81 -21.01
N SER A 149 -12.59 -11.39 -20.07
CA SER A 149 -12.09 -12.50 -19.23
C SER A 149 -12.13 -13.87 -19.92
N GLY A 150 -12.71 -13.95 -21.13
CA GLY A 150 -12.86 -15.21 -21.88
C GLY A 150 -14.11 -16.03 -21.48
N LEU A 151 -14.97 -15.50 -20.62
CA LEU A 151 -16.21 -16.16 -20.20
C LEU A 151 -17.33 -15.87 -21.20
N VAL A 152 -17.97 -16.94 -21.70
CA VAL A 152 -19.01 -16.87 -22.75
C VAL A 152 -20.45 -16.87 -22.21
N ARG A 153 -20.63 -17.08 -20.90
CA ARG A 153 -21.94 -17.13 -20.26
C ARG A 153 -22.00 -16.16 -19.10
N ILE A 154 -22.79 -15.11 -19.29
CA ILE A 154 -23.09 -14.11 -18.28
C ILE A 154 -24.60 -13.88 -18.18
N LYS A 155 -25.11 -13.79 -16.96
CA LYS A 155 -26.50 -13.43 -16.63
C LYS A 155 -26.54 -11.97 -16.18
N SER A 156 -27.55 -11.23 -16.62
CA SER A 156 -27.76 -9.84 -16.22
C SER A 156 -29.06 -9.72 -15.43
N GLY A 157 -29.04 -9.03 -14.29
CA GLY A 157 -30.21 -8.84 -13.44
C GLY A 157 -30.15 -7.54 -12.63
N PHE A 158 -31.26 -6.82 -12.55
CA PHE A 158 -31.37 -5.47 -11.96
C PHE A 158 -31.16 -5.40 -10.43
N LYS A 159 -30.79 -6.51 -9.78
CA LYS A 159 -30.59 -6.63 -8.32
C LYS A 159 -29.30 -7.35 -7.90
N MET A 160 -28.35 -7.52 -8.82
CA MET A 160 -27.15 -8.33 -8.56
C MET A 160 -26.02 -7.48 -7.98
N ILE A 161 -26.01 -7.29 -6.66
CA ILE A 161 -24.88 -6.67 -5.94
C ILE A 161 -23.72 -7.67 -5.86
N VAL A 162 -24.04 -8.96 -5.65
CA VAL A 162 -23.15 -10.12 -5.57
C VAL A 162 -23.87 -11.30 -6.24
N CYS A 163 -23.11 -12.27 -6.77
CA CYS A 163 -23.68 -13.50 -7.30
C CYS A 163 -24.03 -14.45 -6.16
N ILE A 164 -25.30 -14.84 -6.09
CA ILE A 164 -25.88 -15.71 -5.05
C ILE A 164 -26.51 -16.90 -5.75
#